data_AF-A0A3B3R487-F1
#
_entry.id   AF-A0A3B3R487-F1
#
_cell.length_a   1.000
_cell.length_b   1.000
_cell.length_c   1.000
_cell.angle_alpha   90.00
_cell.angle_beta   90.00
_cell.angle_gamma   90.00
#
_symmetry.space_group_name_H-M   'P 1'
#
loop_
_entity.id
_entity.type
_entity.pdbx_description
1 polymer ?
#
loop_
_entity_poly.entity_id
_entity_poly.type
_entity_poly.pdbx_seq_one_letter_code
_entity_poly.pdbx_strand_id
1 'polypeptide(L)'
;VRVYEGEAAVFRFPLSTSSTVFNNYCANTGFKIDWYKNQSDGHLQQPVLWPRISQEGERLWFHPAEFNDTGQYICTVRNGTFCAKIPVWLNVVQRAREICIAEPAGISTLVKIPLEENRIVTCPDIEDFRHPNRNFSVQWFHVSDRGIENDKLVIHVMRENYQGNYTCMVTYKFMGRNMSFTRVVTVEPVPPDPQPLSTGNMTYLITVTLCAGSLAQLACTVFLPYLSEEQSEPQVWWEIDGHKVNLHDSQTILMIALGDRTIETTLQIQSFNSQDLKRKYTCNAANSRGNVSRKAVIQYEGHPPHIELGCGLGIPLFLVVVLFGLYHLYWLELLLLYRSCFRSNEVLDGKDYDVYISYARNSEEEQFVLLTLRRVLENELGYRVCIFDRDSLPGGSKCGMTVGNYVWELPWNTWRQLVDSSMRLL
;
A
#
# COMPACT_ATOMS: atom_id res chain seq x y z
N VAL A 1 35.77 -27.29 -11.66
CA VAL A 1 35.18 -27.67 -12.96
C VAL A 1 34.20 -28.81 -12.73
N ARG A 2 32.97 -28.71 -13.25
CA ARG A 2 31.95 -29.76 -13.13
C ARG A 2 31.47 -30.16 -14.53
N VAL A 3 31.47 -31.45 -14.84
CA VAL A 3 31.29 -31.99 -16.20
C VAL A 3 30.49 -33.29 -16.16
N TYR A 4 29.88 -33.66 -17.28
CA TYR A 4 29.22 -34.96 -17.41
C TYR A 4 30.22 -36.09 -17.63
N GLU A 5 29.92 -37.25 -17.04
CA GLU A 5 30.60 -38.50 -17.37
C GLU A 5 30.46 -38.79 -18.87
N GLY A 6 31.57 -39.14 -19.52
CA GLY A 6 31.63 -39.36 -20.96
C GLY A 6 31.87 -38.10 -21.80
N GLU A 7 31.88 -36.91 -21.20
CA GLU A 7 32.27 -35.67 -21.88
C GLU A 7 33.73 -35.32 -21.69
N ALA A 8 34.27 -34.52 -22.59
CA ALA A 8 35.61 -33.98 -22.42
C ALA A 8 35.65 -32.90 -21.33
N ALA A 9 36.73 -32.91 -20.55
CA ALA A 9 37.01 -31.87 -19.56
C ALA A 9 38.42 -31.31 -19.76
N VAL A 10 38.60 -30.05 -19.42
CA VAL A 10 39.90 -29.40 -19.46
C VAL A 10 40.08 -28.57 -18.20
N PHE A 11 41.25 -28.71 -17.57
CA PHE A 11 41.75 -27.71 -16.65
C PHE A 11 42.70 -26.82 -17.42
N ARG A 12 42.38 -25.54 -17.48
CA ARG A 12 43.35 -24.52 -17.81
C ARG A 12 44.02 -24.04 -16.55
N PHE A 13 45.33 -23.87 -16.60
CA PHE A 13 46.06 -23.23 -15.52
C PHE A 13 45.42 -21.86 -15.19
N PRO A 14 44.97 -21.63 -13.93
CA PRO A 14 44.32 -20.38 -13.58
C PRO A 14 45.38 -19.28 -13.47
N LEU A 15 45.49 -18.47 -14.51
CA LEU A 15 46.10 -17.16 -14.41
C LEU A 15 45.04 -16.26 -13.78
N SER A 16 45.22 -15.93 -12.49
CA SER A 16 44.37 -14.93 -11.83
C SER A 16 44.26 -13.70 -12.74
N THR A 17 43.03 -13.35 -13.13
CA THR A 17 42.72 -12.15 -13.91
C THR A 17 43.06 -10.85 -13.18
N SER A 18 43.42 -10.92 -11.89
CA SER A 18 43.73 -9.73 -11.08
C SER A 18 45.17 -9.23 -11.18
N SER A 19 46.10 -9.93 -11.83
CA SER A 19 47.47 -9.41 -11.99
C SER A 19 48.04 -9.66 -13.39
N THR A 20 47.99 -8.62 -14.23
CA THR A 20 48.66 -8.56 -15.54
C THR A 20 50.17 -8.84 -15.43
N VAL A 21 50.76 -8.58 -14.26
CA VAL A 21 52.16 -8.86 -13.93
C VAL A 21 52.45 -10.37 -13.95
N PHE A 22 51.57 -11.21 -13.37
CA PHE A 22 51.78 -12.66 -13.33
C PHE A 22 51.62 -13.30 -14.71
N ASN A 23 50.66 -12.81 -15.50
CA ASN A 23 50.42 -13.25 -16.88
C ASN A 23 51.63 -12.98 -17.80
N ASN A 24 52.19 -11.76 -17.73
CA ASN A 24 53.37 -11.39 -18.54
C ASN A 24 54.66 -12.05 -18.04
N TYR A 25 54.77 -12.34 -16.74
CA TYR A 25 55.92 -13.04 -16.18
C TYR A 25 55.92 -14.53 -16.57
N CYS A 26 54.75 -15.18 -16.56
CA CYS A 26 54.56 -16.57 -17.00
C CYS A 26 54.72 -16.78 -18.50
N ALA A 27 54.27 -15.85 -19.34
CA ALA A 27 54.44 -15.95 -20.78
C ALA A 27 55.90 -15.80 -21.25
N ASN A 28 56.75 -15.10 -20.49
CA ASN A 28 58.12 -14.75 -20.89
C ASN A 28 59.22 -15.61 -20.26
N THR A 29 58.90 -16.46 -19.27
CA THR A 29 59.90 -17.32 -18.63
C THR A 29 59.45 -18.78 -18.71
N GLY A 30 60.37 -19.69 -19.08
CA GLY A 30 60.09 -21.10 -19.35
C GLY A 30 59.69 -21.89 -18.09
N PHE A 31 58.52 -21.59 -17.54
CA PHE A 31 57.94 -22.31 -16.41
C PHE A 31 57.64 -23.76 -16.81
N LYS A 32 58.01 -24.69 -15.93
CA LYS A 32 57.59 -26.08 -16.03
C LYS A 32 56.29 -26.26 -15.24
N ILE A 33 55.27 -26.77 -15.91
CA ILE A 33 53.96 -27.08 -15.32
C ILE A 33 53.86 -28.60 -15.19
N ASP A 34 53.51 -29.07 -13.99
CA ASP A 34 53.29 -30.48 -13.70
C ASP A 34 51.97 -30.64 -12.96
N TRP A 35 51.20 -31.68 -13.29
CA TRP A 35 49.90 -31.97 -12.67
C TRP A 35 49.95 -33.23 -11.80
N TYR A 36 49.30 -33.15 -10.64
CA TYR A 36 49.19 -34.25 -9.69
C TYR A 36 47.73 -34.45 -9.28
N LYS A 37 47.30 -35.68 -9.07
CA LYS A 37 46.02 -35.97 -8.40
C LYS A 37 46.27 -36.19 -6.92
N ASN A 38 45.50 -35.52 -6.06
CA ASN A 38 45.52 -35.75 -4.64
C ASN A 38 44.68 -37.00 -4.33
N GLN A 39 45.21 -37.95 -3.57
CA GLN A 39 44.41 -39.07 -3.08
C GLN A 39 43.53 -38.63 -1.90
N SER A 40 42.50 -39.42 -1.59
CA SER A 40 41.54 -39.19 -0.49
C SER A 40 42.18 -38.86 0.86
N ASP A 41 43.42 -39.31 1.05
CA ASP A 41 44.14 -39.27 2.32
C ASP A 41 45.02 -38.00 2.44
N GLY A 42 45.03 -37.13 1.42
CA GLY A 42 45.69 -35.82 1.41
C GLY A 42 47.23 -35.81 1.44
N HIS A 43 47.86 -36.94 1.74
CA HIS A 43 49.30 -37.06 1.96
C HIS A 43 50.09 -37.58 0.74
N LEU A 44 49.43 -38.21 -0.24
CA LEU A 44 50.07 -38.81 -1.42
C LEU A 44 49.63 -38.13 -2.72
N GLN A 45 50.61 -37.55 -3.43
CA GLN A 45 50.44 -36.91 -4.74
C GLN A 45 50.96 -37.87 -5.81
N GLN A 46 50.09 -38.33 -6.71
CA GLN A 46 50.51 -39.18 -7.82
C GLN A 46 50.52 -38.38 -9.13
N PRO A 47 51.55 -38.55 -9.99
CA PRO A 47 51.53 -37.97 -11.32
C PRO A 47 50.35 -38.54 -12.11
N VAL A 48 49.70 -37.67 -12.88
CA VAL A 48 48.55 -38.06 -13.70
C VAL A 48 49.06 -38.83 -14.92
N LEU A 49 49.09 -40.16 -14.82
CA LEU A 49 49.59 -41.06 -15.87
C LEU A 49 48.47 -41.98 -16.35
N TRP A 50 47.54 -41.42 -17.12
CA TRP A 50 46.50 -42.21 -17.78
C TRP A 50 46.49 -41.91 -19.28
N PRO A 51 46.35 -42.93 -20.16
CA PRO A 51 46.33 -42.71 -21.61
C PRO A 51 45.13 -41.84 -22.06
N ARG A 52 44.07 -41.78 -21.23
CA ARG A 52 42.88 -40.93 -21.43
C ARG A 52 43.11 -39.47 -21.02
N ILE A 53 44.09 -39.21 -20.16
CA ILE A 53 44.33 -37.90 -19.55
C ILE A 53 45.68 -37.37 -20.04
N SER A 54 45.65 -36.39 -20.94
CA SER A 54 46.84 -35.82 -21.56
C SER A 54 47.17 -34.45 -20.98
N GLN A 55 48.47 -34.22 -20.77
CA GLN A 55 48.97 -32.87 -20.51
C GLN A 55 49.46 -32.27 -21.82
N GLU A 56 48.85 -31.16 -22.24
CA GLU A 56 49.18 -30.46 -23.48
C GLU A 56 49.41 -28.98 -23.15
N GLY A 57 50.70 -28.58 -23.10
CA GLY A 57 51.10 -27.24 -22.68
C GLY A 57 50.66 -26.95 -21.25
N GLU A 58 49.87 -25.88 -21.07
CA GLU A 58 49.36 -25.41 -19.77
C GLU A 58 48.04 -26.07 -19.35
N ARG A 59 47.57 -27.08 -20.10
CA ARG A 59 46.25 -27.68 -19.94
C ARG A 59 46.34 -29.15 -19.59
N LEU A 60 45.47 -29.58 -18.67
CA LEU A 60 45.24 -30.99 -18.37
C LEU A 60 43.89 -31.40 -18.96
N TRP A 61 43.89 -32.37 -19.87
CA TRP A 61 42.74 -32.80 -20.65
C TRP A 61 42.24 -34.16 -20.22
N PHE A 62 40.92 -34.36 -20.26
CA PHE A 62 40.26 -35.63 -20.00
C PHE A 62 39.44 -36.01 -21.24
N HIS A 63 39.77 -37.15 -21.88
CA HIS A 63 39.20 -37.54 -23.17
C HIS A 63 38.60 -38.97 -23.21
N PRO A 64 37.39 -39.23 -22.67
CA PRO A 64 36.49 -38.34 -21.92
C PRO A 64 36.82 -38.29 -20.43
N ALA A 65 36.03 -37.63 -19.59
CA ALA A 65 36.06 -37.73 -18.13
C ALA A 65 35.19 -38.91 -17.64
N GLU A 66 35.65 -39.62 -16.61
CA GLU A 66 34.93 -40.73 -15.97
C GLU A 66 34.59 -40.39 -14.52
N PHE A 67 33.58 -41.04 -13.95
CA PHE A 67 33.15 -40.77 -12.57
C PHE A 67 34.30 -40.86 -11.54
N ASN A 68 35.20 -41.83 -11.71
CA ASN A 68 36.38 -42.04 -10.85
C ASN A 68 37.45 -40.94 -10.96
N ASP A 69 37.36 -40.06 -11.96
CA ASP A 69 38.27 -38.92 -12.08
C ASP A 69 37.97 -37.82 -11.07
N THR A 70 36.78 -37.83 -10.47
CA THR A 70 36.36 -36.87 -9.45
C THR A 70 37.39 -36.77 -8.32
N GLY A 71 37.73 -35.54 -7.95
CA GLY A 71 38.70 -35.28 -6.89
C GLY A 71 39.46 -33.97 -7.05
N GLN A 72 40.44 -33.78 -6.17
CA GLN A 72 41.30 -32.61 -6.18
C GLN A 72 42.57 -32.90 -7.01
N TYR A 73 42.86 -32.01 -7.95
CA TYR A 73 44.09 -31.98 -8.73
C TYR A 73 44.92 -30.79 -8.30
N ILE A 74 46.23 -30.91 -8.36
CA ILE A 74 47.18 -29.87 -7.98
C ILE A 74 48.04 -29.55 -9.18
N CYS A 75 47.93 -28.31 -9.66
CA CYS A 75 48.86 -27.77 -10.64
C CYS A 75 50.09 -27.23 -9.93
N THR A 76 51.27 -27.74 -10.28
CA THR A 76 52.53 -27.23 -9.77
C THR A 76 53.26 -26.46 -10.85
N VAL A 77 53.59 -25.21 -10.59
CA VAL A 77 54.35 -24.34 -11.49
C VAL A 77 55.71 -24.10 -10.90
N ARG A 78 56.76 -24.45 -11.63
CA ARG A 78 58.16 -24.30 -11.20
C ARG A 78 58.97 -23.47 -12.18
N ASN A 79 59.75 -22.56 -11.63
CA ASN A 79 60.90 -21.90 -12.24
C ASN A 79 62.03 -21.93 -11.20
N GLY A 80 63.29 -21.72 -11.59
CA GLY A 80 64.47 -21.97 -10.75
C GLY A 80 64.42 -21.40 -9.33
N THR A 81 63.67 -20.33 -9.10
CA THR A 81 63.44 -19.70 -7.79
C THR A 81 61.97 -19.67 -7.34
N PHE A 82 61.02 -20.09 -8.18
CA PHE A 82 59.58 -19.94 -7.93
C PHE A 82 58.87 -21.30 -7.99
N CYS A 83 58.09 -21.62 -6.97
CA CYS A 83 57.25 -22.82 -6.94
C CYS A 83 55.88 -22.46 -6.37
N ALA A 84 54.83 -22.62 -7.17
CA ALA A 84 53.45 -22.47 -6.74
C ALA A 84 52.68 -23.78 -6.93
N LYS A 85 51.86 -24.14 -5.94
CA LYS A 85 50.92 -25.26 -6.01
C LYS A 85 49.51 -24.72 -5.93
N ILE A 86 48.72 -24.96 -6.97
CA ILE A 86 47.34 -24.46 -7.08
C ILE A 86 46.39 -25.65 -7.10
N PRO A 87 45.55 -25.83 -6.06
CA PRO A 87 44.55 -26.88 -6.04
C PRO A 87 43.36 -26.49 -6.93
N VAL A 88 42.89 -27.44 -7.74
CA VAL A 88 41.66 -27.33 -8.54
C VAL A 88 40.81 -28.59 -8.33
N TRP A 89 39.49 -28.43 -8.43
CA TRP A 89 38.55 -29.52 -8.18
C TRP A 89 37.84 -29.95 -9.47
N LEU A 90 37.83 -31.26 -9.72
CA LEU A 90 37.01 -31.90 -10.76
C LEU A 90 35.84 -32.60 -10.10
N ASN A 91 34.62 -32.32 -10.57
CA ASN A 91 33.43 -33.05 -10.18
C ASN A 91 32.76 -33.63 -11.43
N VAL A 92 32.80 -34.96 -11.59
CA VAL A 92 32.20 -35.65 -12.73
C VAL A 92 30.85 -36.20 -12.30
N VAL A 93 29.79 -35.76 -12.97
CA VAL A 93 28.41 -36.14 -12.64
C VAL A 93 27.81 -37.03 -13.71
N GLN A 94 26.96 -37.96 -13.31
CA GLN A 94 26.23 -38.80 -14.24
C GLN A 94 24.99 -38.06 -14.75
N ARG A 95 24.62 -38.29 -16.01
CA ARG A 95 23.37 -37.76 -16.56
C ARG A 95 22.19 -38.54 -15.99
N ALA A 96 21.20 -37.85 -15.44
CA ALA A 96 19.94 -38.48 -15.06
C ALA A 96 19.26 -39.05 -16.32
N ARG A 97 18.97 -40.36 -16.34
CA ARG A 97 18.47 -41.06 -17.54
C ARG A 97 17.00 -40.75 -17.88
N GLU A 98 16.26 -40.08 -17.00
CA GLU A 98 14.80 -39.95 -17.07
C GLU A 98 14.29 -38.52 -17.29
N ILE A 99 15.17 -37.51 -17.33
CA ILE A 99 14.77 -36.11 -17.49
C ILE A 99 15.23 -35.64 -18.87
N CYS A 100 14.28 -35.35 -19.77
CA CYS A 100 14.55 -34.78 -21.11
C CYS A 100 15.14 -33.37 -21.05
N ILE A 101 15.15 -32.76 -19.87
CA ILE A 101 15.83 -31.51 -19.57
C ILE A 101 17.19 -31.90 -19.00
N ALA A 102 18.23 -31.78 -19.81
CA ALA A 102 19.59 -31.86 -19.31
C ALA A 102 19.75 -30.74 -18.28
N GLU A 103 19.85 -31.08 -17.00
CA GLU A 103 20.41 -30.14 -16.04
C GLU A 103 21.79 -29.69 -16.56
N PRO A 104 22.29 -28.50 -16.21
CA PRO A 104 23.66 -28.17 -16.54
C PRO A 104 24.59 -28.97 -15.61
N ALA A 105 25.59 -29.66 -16.18
CA ALA A 105 26.62 -30.29 -15.36
C ALA A 105 27.33 -29.25 -14.49
N GLY A 106 27.55 -28.04 -15.01
CA GLY A 106 28.19 -26.94 -14.29
C GLY A 106 27.26 -25.77 -14.00
N ILE A 107 27.84 -24.64 -13.59
CA ILE A 107 27.11 -23.38 -13.48
C ILE A 107 26.75 -22.93 -14.90
N SER A 108 25.47 -22.65 -15.16
CA SER A 108 25.05 -22.08 -16.43
C SER A 108 25.64 -20.68 -16.59
N THR A 109 26.16 -20.37 -17.77
CA THR A 109 26.64 -19.02 -18.05
C THR A 109 25.44 -18.12 -18.31
N LEU A 110 25.27 -17.09 -17.47
CA LEU A 110 24.22 -16.10 -17.67
C LEU A 110 24.66 -15.06 -18.70
N VAL A 111 23.87 -14.89 -19.76
CA VAL A 111 24.06 -13.88 -20.80
C VAL A 111 22.85 -12.97 -20.83
N LYS A 112 23.03 -11.74 -20.36
CA LYS A 112 22.01 -10.69 -20.37
C LYS A 112 22.14 -9.89 -21.65
N ILE A 113 21.03 -9.72 -22.37
CA ILE A 113 21.00 -9.01 -23.65
C ILE A 113 19.91 -7.94 -23.58
N PRO A 114 20.25 -6.66 -23.82
CA PRO A 114 19.25 -5.61 -23.83
C PRO A 114 18.19 -5.83 -24.91
N LEU A 115 16.94 -5.50 -24.61
CA LEU A 115 15.84 -5.52 -25.57
C LEU A 115 16.18 -4.65 -26.79
N GLU A 116 15.74 -5.10 -27.96
CA GLU A 116 15.99 -4.47 -29.27
C GLU A 116 17.46 -4.44 -29.72
N GLU A 117 18.41 -4.96 -28.93
CA GLU A 117 19.80 -5.11 -29.35
C GLU A 117 20.07 -6.47 -30.01
N ASN A 118 21.19 -6.54 -30.74
CA ASN A 118 21.68 -7.77 -31.36
C ASN A 118 22.85 -8.37 -30.56
N ARG A 119 22.95 -9.70 -30.56
CA ARG A 119 24.06 -10.42 -29.92
C ARG A 119 24.33 -11.74 -30.62
N ILE A 120 25.61 -12.03 -30.83
CA ILE A 120 26.07 -13.37 -31.17
C ILE A 120 26.59 -14.00 -29.89
N VAL A 121 25.95 -15.08 -29.47
CA VAL A 121 26.30 -15.81 -28.25
C VAL A 121 27.29 -16.91 -28.61
N THR A 122 28.46 -16.88 -27.97
CA THR A 122 29.50 -17.90 -28.12
C THR A 122 29.35 -18.96 -27.05
N CYS A 123 29.63 -20.22 -27.41
CA CYS A 123 29.61 -21.31 -26.44
C CYS A 123 30.66 -21.06 -25.34
N PRO A 124 30.31 -21.15 -24.04
CA PRO A 124 31.25 -20.95 -22.94
C PRO A 124 32.42 -21.93 -23.00
N ASP A 125 33.57 -21.50 -22.45
CA ASP A 125 34.81 -22.28 -22.35
C ASP A 125 35.40 -22.78 -23.69
N ILE A 126 34.82 -22.43 -24.84
CA ILE A 126 35.24 -22.97 -26.15
C ILE A 126 36.72 -22.75 -26.46
N GLU A 127 37.27 -21.61 -26.01
CA GLU A 127 38.68 -21.27 -26.19
C GLU A 127 39.63 -22.15 -25.36
N ASP A 128 39.16 -22.70 -24.24
CA ASP A 128 39.93 -23.66 -23.44
C ASP A 128 40.00 -25.03 -24.12
N PHE A 129 39.04 -25.34 -24.98
CA PHE A 129 39.02 -26.54 -25.81
C PHE A 129 39.64 -26.34 -27.20
N ARG A 130 40.06 -25.11 -27.54
CA ARG A 130 40.68 -24.81 -28.84
C ARG A 130 42.11 -25.32 -28.90
N HIS A 131 42.45 -26.10 -29.92
CA HIS A 131 43.80 -26.64 -30.15
C HIS A 131 44.18 -26.46 -31.64
N PRO A 132 45.41 -26.03 -31.99
CA PRO A 132 45.79 -25.68 -33.37
C PRO A 132 45.54 -26.78 -34.41
N ASN A 133 45.71 -28.04 -33.99
CA ASN A 133 45.57 -29.22 -34.86
C ASN A 133 44.19 -29.89 -34.78
N ARG A 134 43.19 -29.26 -34.15
CA ARG A 134 41.85 -29.85 -33.98
C ARG A 134 40.78 -28.86 -34.44
N ASN A 135 40.01 -29.27 -35.43
CA ASN A 135 38.77 -28.57 -35.78
C ASN A 135 37.65 -29.06 -34.87
N PHE A 136 36.80 -28.12 -34.45
CA PHE A 136 35.59 -28.38 -33.68
C PHE A 136 34.38 -27.98 -34.50
N SER A 137 33.24 -28.59 -34.19
CA SER A 137 31.92 -28.16 -34.65
C SER A 137 31.04 -27.85 -33.44
N VAL A 138 30.18 -26.85 -33.57
CA VAL A 138 29.30 -26.39 -32.49
C VAL A 138 27.88 -26.57 -32.94
N GLN A 139 27.07 -27.23 -32.12
CA GLN A 139 25.63 -27.39 -32.34
C GLN A 139 24.88 -26.78 -31.17
N TRP A 140 23.85 -25.99 -31.46
CA TRP A 140 22.99 -25.39 -30.44
C TRP A 140 21.66 -26.12 -30.38
N PHE A 141 21.09 -26.17 -29.18
CA PHE A 141 19.80 -26.76 -28.89
C PHE A 141 18.99 -25.82 -28.02
N HIS A 142 17.72 -25.62 -28.38
CA HIS A 142 16.74 -24.86 -27.62
C HIS A 142 15.35 -25.45 -27.83
N VAL A 143 14.45 -25.34 -26.85
CA VAL A 143 13.10 -25.93 -26.94
C VAL A 143 12.30 -25.45 -28.16
N SER A 144 12.58 -24.22 -28.64
CA SER A 144 11.90 -23.62 -29.79
C SER A 144 12.81 -23.36 -31.00
N ASP A 145 14.07 -23.80 -30.96
CA ASP A 145 15.10 -23.58 -32.00
C ASP A 145 15.31 -22.12 -32.45
N ARG A 146 14.83 -21.13 -31.69
CA ARG A 146 14.91 -19.70 -32.03
C ARG A 146 16.33 -19.17 -31.94
N GLY A 147 16.72 -18.35 -32.91
CA GLY A 147 18.04 -17.71 -32.95
C GLY A 147 19.18 -18.67 -33.27
N ILE A 148 18.89 -19.94 -33.59
CA ILE A 148 19.91 -20.91 -33.99
C ILE A 148 20.09 -20.81 -35.51
N GLU A 149 21.27 -20.37 -35.92
CA GLU A 149 21.65 -20.22 -37.33
C GLU A 149 22.92 -21.02 -37.60
N ASN A 150 22.76 -22.18 -38.24
CA ASN A 150 23.83 -23.15 -38.47
C ASN A 150 24.49 -23.56 -37.13
N ASP A 151 25.73 -23.12 -36.91
CA ASP A 151 26.56 -23.45 -35.73
C ASP A 151 26.61 -22.30 -34.70
N LYS A 152 25.79 -21.25 -34.88
CA LYS A 152 25.82 -20.04 -34.04
C LYS A 152 24.44 -19.75 -33.43
N LEU A 153 24.47 -19.22 -32.22
CA LEU A 153 23.31 -18.59 -31.60
C LEU A 153 23.37 -17.09 -31.90
N VAL A 154 22.53 -16.65 -32.82
CA VAL A 154 22.44 -15.27 -33.30
C VAL A 154 21.07 -14.70 -32.92
N ILE A 155 21.10 -13.68 -32.09
CA ILE A 155 19.92 -12.90 -31.72
C ILE A 155 20.04 -11.58 -32.47
N HIS A 156 19.22 -11.41 -33.51
CA HIS A 156 19.22 -10.18 -34.30
C HIS A 156 18.52 -9.02 -33.61
N VAL A 157 17.42 -9.31 -32.91
CA VAL A 157 16.64 -8.32 -32.15
C VAL A 157 16.13 -9.03 -30.91
N MET A 158 16.67 -8.67 -29.75
CA MET A 158 16.30 -9.32 -28.50
C MET A 158 14.86 -9.00 -28.12
N ARG A 159 14.09 -10.06 -27.81
CA ARG A 159 12.71 -10.01 -27.31
C ARG A 159 12.54 -10.99 -26.16
N GLU A 160 11.50 -10.83 -25.35
CA GLU A 160 11.23 -11.71 -24.21
C GLU A 160 11.12 -13.20 -24.59
N ASN A 161 10.67 -13.48 -25.80
CA ASN A 161 10.44 -14.82 -26.31
C ASN A 161 11.71 -15.60 -26.69
N TYR A 162 12.89 -14.96 -26.60
CA TYR A 162 14.21 -15.58 -26.70
C TYR A 162 14.76 -15.99 -25.33
N GLN A 163 14.09 -15.61 -24.23
CA GLN A 163 14.47 -16.02 -22.88
C GLN A 163 14.45 -17.54 -22.75
N GLY A 164 15.50 -18.10 -22.15
CA GLY A 164 15.56 -19.54 -21.90
C GLY A 164 16.98 -20.08 -21.76
N ASN A 165 17.05 -21.39 -21.57
CA ASN A 165 18.31 -22.13 -21.47
C ASN A 165 18.66 -22.73 -22.83
N TYR A 166 19.75 -22.26 -23.41
CA TYR A 166 20.32 -22.76 -24.65
C TYR A 166 21.47 -23.70 -24.33
N THR A 167 21.50 -24.86 -24.97
CA THR A 167 22.60 -25.83 -24.79
C THR A 167 23.47 -25.82 -26.03
N CYS A 168 24.77 -25.56 -25.88
CA CYS A 168 25.74 -25.80 -26.94
C CYS A 168 26.47 -27.11 -26.69
N MET A 169 26.55 -27.93 -27.73
CA MET A 169 27.37 -29.13 -27.79
C MET A 169 28.52 -28.89 -28.75
N VAL A 170 29.73 -29.00 -28.26
CA VAL A 170 30.94 -28.89 -29.07
C VAL A 170 31.51 -30.28 -29.29
N THR A 171 31.75 -30.64 -30.55
CA THR A 171 32.35 -31.92 -30.92
C THR A 171 33.66 -31.72 -31.66
N TYR A 172 34.65 -32.57 -31.36
CA TYR A 172 35.96 -32.56 -32.00
C TYR A 172 36.55 -33.96 -32.05
N LYS A 173 37.56 -34.18 -32.89
CA LYS A 173 38.25 -35.47 -32.99
C LYS A 173 39.51 -35.50 -32.14
N PHE A 174 39.66 -36.57 -31.36
CA PHE A 174 40.87 -36.88 -30.60
C PHE A 174 41.26 -38.35 -30.84
N MET A 175 42.46 -38.57 -31.36
CA MET A 175 42.98 -39.92 -31.69
C MET A 175 41.98 -40.78 -32.49
N GLY A 176 41.30 -40.18 -33.48
CA GLY A 176 40.31 -40.88 -34.32
C GLY A 176 38.92 -41.10 -33.69
N ARG A 177 38.73 -40.78 -32.40
CA ARG A 177 37.44 -40.84 -31.71
C ARG A 177 36.79 -39.45 -31.66
N ASN A 178 35.47 -39.41 -31.75
CA ASN A 178 34.71 -38.18 -31.54
C ASN A 178 34.58 -37.93 -30.03
N MET A 179 35.02 -36.77 -29.58
CA MET A 179 34.87 -36.27 -28.22
C MET A 179 33.90 -35.11 -28.23
N SER A 180 33.15 -34.94 -27.14
CA SER A 180 32.17 -33.87 -27.02
C SER A 180 32.13 -33.30 -25.61
N PHE A 181 31.75 -32.03 -25.49
CA PHE A 181 31.35 -31.43 -24.23
C PHE A 181 30.13 -30.54 -24.43
N THR A 182 29.33 -30.37 -23.39
CA THR A 182 28.15 -29.51 -23.40
C THR A 182 28.26 -28.37 -22.41
N ARG A 183 27.70 -27.21 -22.77
CA ARG A 183 27.53 -26.06 -21.88
C ARG A 183 26.14 -25.49 -22.04
N VAL A 184 25.61 -25.00 -20.94
CA VAL A 184 24.29 -24.35 -20.90
C VAL A 184 24.49 -22.86 -20.70
N VAL A 185 23.83 -22.09 -21.55
CA VAL A 185 23.77 -20.63 -21.50
C VAL A 185 22.35 -20.22 -21.20
N THR A 186 22.16 -19.50 -20.10
CA THR A 186 20.87 -18.89 -19.76
C THR A 186 20.83 -17.51 -20.38
N VAL A 187 19.93 -17.30 -21.33
CA VAL A 187 19.72 -16.01 -22.00
C VAL A 187 18.58 -15.28 -21.32
N GLU A 188 18.85 -14.07 -20.85
CA GLU A 188 17.86 -13.21 -20.19
C GLU A 188 17.73 -11.86 -20.92
N PRO A 189 16.51 -11.46 -21.31
CA PRO A 189 16.23 -10.10 -21.77
C PRO A 189 16.38 -9.13 -20.61
N VAL A 190 17.03 -8.00 -20.86
CA VAL A 190 17.10 -6.89 -19.91
C VAL A 190 16.66 -5.59 -20.57
N PRO A 191 16.22 -4.58 -19.80
CA PRO A 191 16.00 -3.25 -20.33
C PRO A 191 17.28 -2.70 -20.98
N PRO A 192 17.16 -1.89 -22.05
CA PRO A 192 18.29 -1.10 -22.55
C PRO A 192 18.89 -0.24 -21.43
N ASP A 193 20.22 -0.08 -21.43
CA ASP A 193 20.91 0.66 -20.38
C ASP A 193 20.30 2.07 -20.27
N PRO A 194 19.74 2.45 -19.11
CA PRO A 194 19.08 3.74 -18.98
C PRO A 194 20.09 4.88 -19.16
N GLN A 195 19.80 5.82 -20.07
CA GLN A 195 20.35 7.17 -19.96
C GLN A 195 19.85 7.84 -18.66
N PRO A 196 20.58 8.82 -18.09
CA PRO A 196 20.79 9.01 -16.65
C PRO A 196 19.50 9.07 -15.83
N LEU A 197 19.57 8.65 -14.55
CA LEU A 197 18.46 8.60 -13.59
C LEU A 197 17.35 9.60 -13.93
N SER A 198 16.32 9.13 -14.64
CA SER A 198 15.17 9.95 -14.90
C SER A 198 14.35 9.98 -13.63
N THR A 199 14.10 11.17 -13.10
CA THR A 199 13.15 11.48 -12.04
C THR A 199 11.70 11.27 -12.52
N GLY A 200 11.45 10.17 -13.23
CA GLY A 200 10.16 9.77 -13.74
C GLY A 200 9.32 9.17 -12.63
N ASN A 201 8.61 10.05 -11.91
CA ASN A 201 7.50 9.73 -11.02
C ASN A 201 7.87 8.94 -9.76
N MET A 202 8.72 9.52 -8.92
CA MET A 202 8.50 9.38 -7.48
C MET A 202 7.24 10.18 -7.10
N THR A 203 6.05 9.77 -7.56
CA THR A 203 4.84 9.96 -6.74
C THR A 203 5.12 9.25 -5.40
N TYR A 204 4.58 9.59 -4.24
CA TYR A 204 3.17 9.65 -3.89
C TYR A 204 3.05 10.61 -2.69
N LEU A 205 1.94 11.35 -2.65
CA LEU A 205 1.52 12.13 -1.48
C LEU A 205 1.36 11.17 -0.30
N ILE A 206 2.14 11.35 0.78
CA ILE A 206 2.01 10.53 1.99
C ILE A 206 1.07 11.27 2.95
N THR A 207 -0.24 11.11 2.77
CA THR A 207 -1.22 11.62 3.73
C THR A 207 -1.39 10.58 4.84
N VAL A 208 -0.95 10.93 6.06
CA VAL A 208 -1.06 10.05 7.22
C VAL A 208 -2.10 10.61 8.18
N THR A 209 -3.24 9.93 8.26
CA THR A 209 -4.34 10.16 9.19
C THR A 209 -4.01 9.62 10.57
N LEU A 210 -3.72 10.47 11.56
CA LEU A 210 -3.45 9.98 12.91
C LEU A 210 -4.04 10.89 13.99
N CYS A 211 -4.70 10.26 14.95
CA CYS A 211 -4.93 10.84 16.27
C CYS A 211 -3.60 10.83 17.05
N ALA A 212 -3.34 11.83 17.90
CA ALA A 212 -2.15 11.83 18.76
C ALA A 212 -2.05 10.51 19.57
N GLY A 213 -0.89 9.86 19.55
CA GLY A 213 -0.64 8.57 20.20
C GLY A 213 -0.87 7.31 19.35
N SER A 214 -1.28 7.45 18.08
CA SER A 214 -1.46 6.31 17.16
C SER A 214 -0.18 5.92 16.40
N LEU A 215 -0.17 4.74 15.79
CA LEU A 215 0.96 4.22 15.00
C LEU A 215 0.98 4.88 13.61
N ALA A 216 2.04 5.62 13.28
CA ALA A 216 2.24 6.17 11.94
C ALA A 216 2.99 5.19 11.04
N GLN A 217 2.57 5.09 9.78
CA GLN A 217 3.28 4.36 8.74
C GLN A 217 3.52 5.27 7.54
N LEU A 218 4.80 5.51 7.23
CA LEU A 218 5.23 6.28 6.08
C LEU A 218 5.76 5.30 5.03
N ALA A 219 5.04 5.13 3.92
CA ALA A 219 5.46 4.29 2.81
C ALA A 219 6.20 5.12 1.75
N CYS A 220 7.35 4.64 1.30
CA CYS A 220 8.08 5.21 0.18
C CYS A 220 8.36 4.11 -0.85
N THR A 221 7.90 4.34 -2.06
CA THR A 221 8.09 3.43 -3.19
C THR A 221 9.07 4.05 -4.19
N VAL A 222 10.08 3.28 -4.55
CA VAL A 222 11.19 3.71 -5.40
C VAL A 222 11.31 2.75 -6.58
N PHE A 223 11.32 3.32 -7.79
CA PHE A 223 11.66 2.60 -9.01
C PHE A 223 13.18 2.63 -9.22
N LEU A 224 13.77 1.46 -9.33
CA LEU A 224 15.20 1.24 -9.55
C LEU A 224 15.37 0.56 -10.91
N PRO A 225 15.83 1.29 -11.94
CA PRO A 225 16.04 0.70 -13.24
C PRO A 225 17.23 -0.28 -13.21
N TYR A 226 17.17 -1.30 -14.05
CA TYR A 226 18.24 -2.27 -14.25
C TYR A 226 19.53 -1.58 -14.72
N LEU A 227 20.66 -1.96 -14.13
CA LEU A 227 21.99 -1.50 -14.52
C LEU A 227 22.88 -2.69 -14.88
N SER A 228 23.49 -2.63 -16.06
CA SER A 228 24.32 -3.72 -16.59
C SER A 228 25.67 -3.86 -15.87
N GLU A 229 26.21 -2.77 -15.34
CA GLU A 229 27.52 -2.66 -14.67
C GLU A 229 27.39 -2.59 -13.13
N GLU A 230 26.56 -3.42 -12.51
CA GLU A 230 26.42 -3.43 -11.05
C GLU A 230 27.71 -3.95 -10.36
N GLN A 231 28.52 -3.01 -9.87
CA GLN A 231 29.58 -3.29 -8.88
C GLN A 231 29.03 -3.32 -7.44
N SER A 232 27.82 -2.76 -7.23
CA SER A 232 27.18 -2.63 -5.91
C SER A 232 25.66 -2.67 -6.03
N GLU A 233 24.99 -3.34 -5.09
CA GLU A 233 23.53 -3.37 -5.00
C GLU A 233 22.94 -1.97 -4.70
N PRO A 234 21.79 -1.61 -5.29
CA PRO A 234 21.12 -0.35 -5.02
C PRO A 234 20.63 -0.28 -3.56
N GLN A 235 20.70 0.90 -2.96
CA GLN A 235 20.30 1.13 -1.58
C GLN A 235 19.12 2.08 -1.49
N VAL A 236 18.11 1.71 -0.69
CA VAL A 236 16.99 2.57 -0.31
C VAL A 236 16.99 2.72 1.21
N TRP A 237 16.81 3.92 1.74
CA TRP A 237 16.78 4.15 3.19
C TRP A 237 15.97 5.38 3.57
N TRP A 238 15.53 5.42 4.83
CA TRP A 238 14.93 6.60 5.44
C TRP A 238 15.95 7.41 6.23
N GLU A 239 15.74 8.71 6.25
CA GLU A 239 16.52 9.69 7.00
C GLU A 239 15.56 10.58 7.81
N ILE A 240 15.83 10.72 9.11
CA ILE A 240 15.06 11.57 10.02
C ILE A 240 16.01 12.64 10.53
N ASP A 241 15.70 13.91 10.23
CA ASP A 241 16.48 15.08 10.67
C ASP A 241 18.00 15.01 10.35
N GLY A 242 18.38 14.38 9.23
CA GLY A 242 19.79 14.23 8.86
C GLY A 242 20.41 12.87 9.20
N HIS A 243 19.71 12.04 9.97
CA HIS A 243 20.23 10.76 10.45
C HIS A 243 19.62 9.56 9.72
N LYS A 244 20.48 8.73 9.13
CA LYS A 244 20.09 7.49 8.45
C LYS A 244 19.52 6.48 9.45
N VAL A 245 18.34 5.94 9.14
CA VAL A 245 17.68 4.89 9.92
C VAL A 245 18.00 3.54 9.31
N ASN A 246 18.44 2.59 10.14
CA ASN A 246 18.66 1.20 9.71
C ASN A 246 17.32 0.46 9.70
N LEU A 247 16.86 0.11 8.51
CA LEU A 247 15.51 -0.41 8.26
C LEU A 247 15.53 -1.74 7.49
N HIS A 248 16.49 -2.61 7.81
CA HIS A 248 16.76 -3.84 7.05
C HIS A 248 15.52 -4.74 6.86
N ASP A 249 14.60 -4.77 7.83
CA ASP A 249 13.42 -5.67 7.82
C ASP A 249 12.12 -5.02 7.30
N SER A 250 12.16 -3.78 6.81
CA SER A 250 10.94 -3.03 6.39
C SER A 250 10.91 -2.72 4.90
N GLN A 251 11.73 -3.41 4.11
CA GLN A 251 11.79 -3.28 2.66
C GLN A 251 11.06 -4.46 2.02
N THR A 252 10.16 -4.16 1.09
CA THR A 252 9.43 -5.15 0.31
C THR A 252 9.67 -4.89 -1.17
N ILE A 253 9.99 -5.94 -1.93
CA ILE A 253 10.12 -5.85 -3.38
C ILE A 253 8.72 -6.08 -3.96
N LEU A 254 8.14 -5.03 -4.54
CA LEU A 254 6.79 -5.08 -5.11
C LEU A 254 6.79 -5.71 -6.50
N MET A 255 7.82 -5.46 -7.30
CA MET A 255 7.88 -5.90 -8.69
C MET A 255 9.32 -6.07 -9.16
N ILE A 256 9.55 -7.12 -9.95
CA ILE A 256 10.75 -7.31 -10.75
C ILE A 256 10.31 -7.54 -12.20
N ALA A 257 10.71 -6.66 -13.11
CA ALA A 257 10.39 -6.77 -14.53
C ALA A 257 11.67 -6.66 -15.35
N LEU A 258 12.11 -7.79 -15.94
CA LEU A 258 13.33 -7.86 -16.78
C LEU A 258 14.62 -7.38 -16.07
N GLY A 259 14.60 -7.25 -14.74
CA GLY A 259 15.70 -6.72 -13.94
C GLY A 259 15.41 -5.36 -13.30
N ASP A 260 14.44 -4.60 -13.81
CA ASP A 260 13.93 -3.39 -13.13
C ASP A 260 13.25 -3.81 -11.83
N ARG A 261 13.47 -3.04 -10.76
CA ARG A 261 12.93 -3.33 -9.43
C ARG A 261 12.12 -2.17 -8.91
N THR A 262 10.96 -2.45 -8.35
CA THR A 262 10.21 -1.49 -7.54
C THR A 262 10.27 -1.93 -6.09
N ILE A 263 10.85 -1.10 -5.24
CA ILE A 263 11.02 -1.38 -3.81
C ILE A 263 10.14 -0.42 -3.01
N GLU A 264 9.39 -0.96 -2.07
CA GLU A 264 8.67 -0.19 -1.06
C GLU A 264 9.37 -0.33 0.29
N THR A 265 9.63 0.81 0.94
CA THR A 265 10.13 0.85 2.31
C THR A 265 9.15 1.58 3.22
N THR A 266 8.80 0.96 4.34
CA THR A 266 7.84 1.52 5.29
C THR A 266 8.52 1.91 6.59
N LEU A 267 8.48 3.21 6.94
CA LEU A 267 8.93 3.71 8.23
C LEU A 267 7.76 3.71 9.22
N GLN A 268 7.90 2.94 10.30
CA GLN A 268 6.91 2.87 11.38
C GLN A 268 7.32 3.77 12.54
N ILE A 269 6.44 4.70 12.93
CA ILE A 269 6.65 5.58 14.10
C ILE A 269 5.64 5.19 15.17
N GLN A 270 6.14 4.65 16.27
CA GLN A 270 5.31 4.29 17.43
C GLN A 270 4.88 5.56 18.17
N SER A 271 3.60 5.62 18.58
CA SER A 271 3.03 6.72 19.38
C SER A 271 3.30 8.12 18.80
N PHE A 272 2.75 8.41 17.63
CA PHE A 272 2.97 9.67 16.91
C PHE A 272 2.53 10.89 17.73
N ASN A 273 3.41 11.89 17.85
CA ASN A 273 3.15 13.10 18.64
C ASN A 273 3.31 14.41 17.84
N SER A 274 3.06 15.55 18.48
CA SER A 274 3.17 16.88 17.85
C SER A 274 4.60 17.33 17.54
N GLN A 275 5.61 16.75 18.20
CA GLN A 275 7.02 17.00 17.90
C GLN A 275 7.44 16.24 16.62
N ASP A 276 6.89 15.05 16.40
CA ASP A 276 7.15 14.24 15.20
C ASP A 276 6.67 14.93 13.93
N LEU A 277 5.63 15.77 14.01
CA LEU A 277 5.15 16.60 12.89
C LEU A 277 6.21 17.62 12.43
N LYS A 278 7.08 18.08 13.33
CA LYS A 278 8.11 19.10 13.02
C LYS A 278 9.40 18.49 12.46
N ARG A 279 9.53 17.17 12.54
CA ARG A 279 10.71 16.45 12.03
C ARG A 279 10.69 16.36 10.52
N LYS A 280 11.87 16.27 9.93
CA LYS A 280 12.07 16.14 8.49
C LYS A 280 12.33 14.69 8.14
N TYR A 281 11.33 14.04 7.57
CA TYR A 281 11.44 12.68 7.05
C TYR A 281 11.81 12.74 5.57
N THR A 282 12.91 12.09 5.20
CA THR A 282 13.39 12.02 3.82
C THR A 282 13.61 10.57 3.44
N CYS A 283 13.03 10.16 2.33
CA CYS A 283 13.32 8.88 1.70
C CYS A 283 14.43 9.09 0.68
N ASN A 284 15.48 8.27 0.74
CA ASN A 284 16.64 8.34 -0.12
C ASN A 284 16.80 7.01 -0.88
N ALA A 285 17.26 7.11 -2.11
CA ALA A 285 17.69 5.96 -2.89
C ALA A 285 18.98 6.29 -3.66
N ALA A 286 19.90 5.33 -3.73
CA ALA A 286 21.14 5.49 -4.46
C ALA A 286 21.54 4.20 -5.16
N ASN A 287 22.20 4.35 -6.31
CA ASN A 287 22.83 3.28 -7.07
C ASN A 287 24.20 3.76 -7.59
N SER A 288 24.87 2.94 -8.41
CA SER A 288 26.18 3.27 -8.98
C SER A 288 26.17 4.48 -9.93
N ARG A 289 24.99 4.92 -10.40
CA ARG A 289 24.83 6.05 -11.34
C ARG A 289 24.42 7.35 -10.65
N GLY A 290 23.87 7.32 -9.44
CA GLY A 290 23.49 8.53 -8.73
C GLY A 290 22.66 8.32 -7.47
N ASN A 291 22.21 9.42 -6.88
CA ASN A 291 21.35 9.46 -5.70
C ASN A 291 20.11 10.33 -5.93
N VAL A 292 19.00 9.94 -5.32
CA VAL A 292 17.74 10.68 -5.30
C VAL A 292 17.20 10.74 -3.89
N SER A 293 16.59 11.87 -3.53
CA SER A 293 16.02 12.08 -2.21
C SER A 293 14.69 12.82 -2.32
N ARG A 294 13.73 12.45 -1.48
CA ARG A 294 12.40 13.08 -1.43
C ARG A 294 11.89 13.20 -0.01
N LYS A 295 11.36 14.37 0.32
CA LYS A 295 10.81 14.67 1.65
C LYS A 295 9.37 14.18 1.75
N ALA A 296 9.03 13.52 2.84
CA ALA A 296 7.65 13.18 3.18
C ALA A 296 6.97 14.39 3.85
N VAL A 297 5.71 14.64 3.48
CA VAL A 297 4.90 15.72 4.04
C VAL A 297 3.81 15.08 4.88
N ILE A 298 3.82 15.33 6.19
CA ILE A 298 2.82 14.79 7.12
C ILE A 298 1.77 15.87 7.38
N GLN A 299 0.49 15.54 7.22
CA GLN A 299 -0.62 16.43 7.49
C GLN A 299 -1.62 15.73 8.42
N TYR A 300 -2.16 16.45 9.39
CA TYR A 300 -3.33 15.98 10.14
C TYR A 300 -4.54 15.99 9.22
N GLU A 301 -5.19 14.85 9.04
CA GLU A 301 -6.56 14.84 8.58
C GLU A 301 -7.43 15.26 9.78
N GLY A 302 -7.79 16.54 9.81
CA GLY A 302 -8.68 17.07 10.83
C GLY A 302 -10.03 16.37 10.71
N HIS A 303 -10.61 15.98 11.84
CA HIS A 303 -12.01 15.56 11.87
C HIS A 303 -12.85 16.63 11.14
N PRO A 304 -13.73 16.23 10.21
CA PRO A 304 -14.52 17.21 9.48
C PRO A 304 -15.30 18.08 10.50
N PRO A 305 -15.21 19.42 10.43
CA PRO A 305 -15.86 20.33 11.39
C PRO A 305 -17.40 20.18 11.41
N HIS A 306 -17.96 19.40 10.49
CA HIS A 306 -19.39 19.11 10.38
C HIS A 306 -19.99 18.39 11.60
N ILE A 307 -19.20 17.61 12.36
CA ILE A 307 -19.71 16.87 13.52
C ILE A 307 -20.00 17.82 14.70
N GLU A 308 -19.15 18.84 14.90
CA GLU A 308 -19.38 19.83 15.96
C GLU A 308 -20.52 20.79 15.62
N LEU A 309 -20.67 21.19 14.35
CA LEU A 309 -21.82 21.99 13.91
C LEU A 309 -23.14 21.21 14.00
N GLY A 310 -23.13 19.91 13.68
CA GLY A 310 -24.32 19.05 13.75
C GLY A 310 -24.83 18.86 15.17
N CYS A 311 -23.94 18.60 16.13
CA CYS A 311 -24.30 18.44 17.53
C CYS A 311 -24.57 19.77 18.25
N GLY A 312 -23.84 20.84 17.91
CA GLY A 312 -23.97 22.14 18.55
C GLY A 312 -25.20 22.95 18.13
N LEU A 313 -25.64 22.85 16.87
CA LEU A 313 -26.79 23.60 16.34
C LEU A 313 -28.00 22.72 16.05
N GLY A 314 -27.82 21.45 15.69
CA GLY A 314 -28.91 20.54 15.33
C GLY A 314 -29.78 20.15 16.52
N ILE A 315 -29.15 19.80 17.66
CA ILE A 315 -29.85 19.41 18.88
C ILE A 315 -30.71 20.56 19.45
N PRO A 316 -30.20 21.79 19.64
CA PRO A 316 -31.03 22.89 20.13
C PRO A 316 -32.14 23.28 19.13
N LEU A 317 -31.87 23.26 17.82
CA LEU A 317 -32.89 23.59 16.82
C LEU A 317 -34.01 22.55 16.77
N PHE A 318 -33.68 21.26 16.89
CA PHE A 318 -34.66 20.18 17.02
C PHE A 318 -35.51 20.34 18.29
N LEU A 319 -34.89 20.66 19.43
CA LEU A 319 -35.61 20.93 20.68
C LEU A 319 -36.59 22.11 20.54
N VAL A 320 -36.18 23.20 19.87
CA VAL A 320 -37.07 24.36 19.64
C VAL A 320 -38.27 23.98 18.77
N VAL A 321 -38.07 23.20 17.70
CA VAL A 321 -39.15 22.75 16.82
C VAL A 321 -40.14 21.84 17.56
N VAL A 322 -39.63 20.91 18.38
CA VAL A 322 -40.47 20.03 19.21
C VAL A 322 -41.27 20.84 20.23
N LEU A 323 -40.63 21.78 20.94
CA LEU A 323 -41.31 22.65 21.90
C LEU A 323 -42.39 23.52 21.23
N PHE A 324 -42.11 24.05 20.04
CA PHE A 324 -43.06 24.83 19.25
C PHE A 324 -44.25 23.97 18.78
N GLY A 325 -44.01 22.74 18.33
CA GLY A 325 -45.06 21.80 17.97
C GLY A 325 -45.95 21.42 19.16
N LEU A 326 -45.34 21.11 20.31
CA LEU A 326 -46.07 20.84 21.55
C LEU A 326 -46.90 22.05 21.99
N TYR A 327 -46.34 23.26 21.94
CA TYR A 327 -47.06 24.49 22.24
C TYR A 327 -48.30 24.65 21.37
N HIS A 328 -48.21 24.38 20.06
CA HIS A 328 -49.37 24.50 19.17
C HIS A 328 -50.42 23.41 19.39
N LEU A 329 -50.01 22.17 19.66
CA LEU A 329 -50.93 21.07 19.96
C LEU A 329 -51.69 21.29 21.27
N TYR A 330 -51.01 21.84 22.29
CA TYR A 330 -51.59 22.08 23.60
C TYR A 330 -52.02 23.55 23.81
N TRP A 331 -52.02 24.39 22.78
CA TRP A 331 -52.30 25.84 22.90
C TRP A 331 -53.63 26.13 23.59
N LEU A 332 -54.67 25.35 23.27
CA LEU A 332 -55.99 25.48 23.89
C LEU A 332 -55.96 25.05 25.37
N GLU A 333 -55.32 23.93 25.70
CA GLU A 333 -55.22 23.48 27.09
C GLU A 333 -54.36 24.40 27.94
N LEU A 334 -53.29 24.96 27.38
CA LEU A 334 -52.37 25.89 28.03
C LEU A 334 -53.01 27.27 28.22
N LEU A 335 -53.84 27.73 27.27
CA LEU A 335 -54.70 28.90 27.44
C LEU A 335 -55.78 28.68 28.51
N LEU A 336 -56.40 27.50 28.56
CA LEU A 336 -57.38 27.15 29.58
C LEU A 336 -56.73 27.04 30.97
N LEU A 337 -55.53 26.47 31.08
CA LEU A 337 -54.71 26.44 32.28
C LEU A 337 -54.25 27.83 32.71
N TYR A 338 -53.80 28.67 31.77
CA TYR A 338 -53.45 30.06 32.05
C TYR A 338 -54.66 30.83 32.58
N ARG A 339 -55.83 30.66 31.94
CA ARG A 339 -57.08 31.27 32.39
C ARG A 339 -57.56 30.68 33.72
N SER A 340 -57.33 29.40 34.01
CA SER A 340 -57.65 28.79 35.29
C SER A 340 -56.72 29.25 36.42
N CYS A 341 -55.42 29.35 36.14
CA CYS A 341 -54.40 29.63 37.13
C CYS A 341 -54.25 31.14 37.42
N PHE A 342 -54.44 32.00 36.41
CA PHE A 342 -54.31 33.46 36.54
C PHE A 342 -55.63 34.21 36.73
N ARG A 343 -56.80 33.59 36.55
CA ARG A 343 -58.10 34.23 36.88
C ARG A 343 -58.38 34.30 38.38
N SER A 344 -57.56 33.65 39.23
CA SER A 344 -57.68 33.81 40.68
C SER A 344 -57.19 35.18 41.19
N ASN A 345 -56.54 36.00 40.36
CA ASN A 345 -55.96 37.29 40.79
C ASN A 345 -56.85 38.51 40.48
N GLU A 346 -58.07 38.33 39.97
CA GLU A 346 -59.06 39.43 39.85
C GLU A 346 -59.87 39.66 41.14
N VAL A 347 -59.48 39.09 42.29
CA VAL A 347 -60.16 39.30 43.59
C VAL A 347 -59.75 40.65 44.25
N LEU A 348 -58.95 41.48 43.58
CA LEU A 348 -58.47 42.77 44.09
C LEU A 348 -58.95 44.00 43.30
N ASP A 349 -59.87 43.84 42.35
CA ASP A 349 -60.63 44.98 41.82
C ASP A 349 -61.91 45.07 42.65
N GLY A 350 -62.04 46.12 43.48
CA GLY A 350 -63.15 46.35 44.41
C GLY A 350 -64.49 46.61 43.73
N LYS A 351 -64.88 45.72 42.80
CA LYS A 351 -66.15 45.67 42.10
C LYS A 351 -67.02 44.61 42.75
N ASP A 352 -68.15 45.06 43.27
CA ASP A 352 -69.12 44.20 43.95
C ASP A 352 -69.90 43.31 42.98
N TYR A 353 -69.83 43.59 41.67
CA TYR A 353 -70.62 42.92 40.65
C TYR A 353 -69.81 42.68 39.36
N ASP A 354 -69.97 41.48 38.80
CA ASP A 354 -69.29 41.00 37.59
C ASP A 354 -70.12 41.29 36.31
N VAL A 355 -71.44 41.45 36.45
CA VAL A 355 -72.38 41.68 35.33
C VAL A 355 -73.45 42.71 35.71
N TYR A 356 -73.75 43.66 34.80
CA TYR A 356 -74.83 44.64 34.96
C TYR A 356 -75.93 44.39 33.92
N ILE A 357 -77.18 44.34 34.39
CA ILE A 357 -78.34 44.05 33.54
C ILE A 357 -79.34 45.21 33.64
N SER A 358 -79.63 45.81 32.49
CA SER A 358 -80.76 46.73 32.29
C SER A 358 -81.75 46.11 31.31
N TYR A 359 -83.05 46.14 31.63
CA TYR A 359 -84.12 45.58 30.81
C TYR A 359 -85.27 46.60 30.66
N ALA A 360 -86.09 46.43 29.62
CA ALA A 360 -87.27 47.27 29.43
C ALA A 360 -88.44 46.75 30.28
N ARG A 361 -89.22 47.66 30.89
CA ARG A 361 -90.37 47.32 31.76
C ARG A 361 -91.54 46.76 30.95
N ASN A 362 -91.43 45.49 30.59
CA ASN A 362 -92.50 44.67 30.05
C ASN A 362 -92.63 43.41 30.90
N SER A 363 -93.85 42.96 31.19
CA SER A 363 -94.12 41.93 32.20
C SER A 363 -93.41 40.60 31.93
N GLU A 364 -93.19 40.24 30.65
CA GLU A 364 -92.47 39.02 30.28
C GLU A 364 -90.94 39.14 30.44
N GLU A 365 -90.37 40.31 30.12
CA GLU A 365 -88.91 40.50 30.14
C GLU A 365 -88.40 40.63 31.57
N GLU A 366 -89.14 41.33 32.43
CA GLU A 366 -88.88 41.47 33.85
C GLU A 366 -88.86 40.12 34.57
N GLN A 367 -89.86 39.28 34.29
CA GLN A 367 -90.00 37.97 34.92
C GLN A 367 -88.85 37.02 34.50
N PHE A 368 -88.43 37.06 33.23
CA PHE A 368 -87.30 36.27 32.76
C PHE A 368 -85.97 36.72 33.37
N VAL A 369 -85.71 38.02 33.42
CA VAL A 369 -84.47 38.57 33.99
C VAL A 369 -84.35 38.23 35.48
N LEU A 370 -85.44 38.42 36.24
CA LEU A 370 -85.42 38.22 37.69
C LEU A 370 -85.46 36.75 38.12
N LEU A 371 -86.23 35.89 37.44
CA LEU A 371 -86.43 34.49 37.86
C LEU A 371 -85.50 33.50 37.17
N THR A 372 -85.18 33.72 35.90
CA THR A 372 -84.46 32.73 35.08
C THR A 372 -83.01 33.13 34.90
N LEU A 373 -82.77 34.29 34.28
CA LEU A 373 -81.43 34.75 33.92
C LEU A 373 -80.56 34.98 35.17
N ARG A 374 -81.09 35.68 36.17
CA ARG A 374 -80.41 35.88 37.45
C ARG A 374 -80.06 34.57 38.14
N ARG A 375 -80.99 33.61 38.17
CA ARG A 375 -80.80 32.32 38.83
C ARG A 375 -79.67 31.52 38.18
N VAL A 376 -79.62 31.46 36.85
CA VAL A 376 -78.56 30.74 36.12
C VAL A 376 -77.20 31.43 36.35
N LEU A 377 -77.16 32.77 36.27
CA LEU A 377 -75.93 33.52 36.46
C LEU A 377 -75.39 33.45 37.89
N GLU A 378 -76.23 33.62 38.91
CA GLU A 378 -75.81 33.59 40.33
C GLU A 378 -75.59 32.16 40.85
N ASN A 379 -76.50 31.22 40.59
CA ASN A 379 -76.48 29.90 41.24
C ASN A 379 -75.73 28.83 40.46
N GLU A 380 -75.82 28.84 39.13
CA GLU A 380 -75.20 27.78 38.31
C GLU A 380 -73.81 28.20 37.81
N LEU A 381 -73.63 29.49 37.51
CA LEU A 381 -72.38 30.03 36.97
C LEU A 381 -71.55 30.83 37.99
N GLY A 382 -72.11 31.15 39.16
CA GLY A 382 -71.39 31.78 40.27
C GLY A 382 -71.03 33.26 40.08
N TYR A 383 -71.68 33.98 39.17
CA TYR A 383 -71.45 35.41 38.92
C TYR A 383 -72.24 36.31 39.88
N ARG A 384 -71.64 37.42 40.34
CA ARG A 384 -72.35 38.45 41.11
C ARG A 384 -73.01 39.46 40.17
N VAL A 385 -74.34 39.51 40.16
CA VAL A 385 -75.13 40.30 39.18
C VAL A 385 -75.74 41.55 39.83
N CYS A 386 -75.61 42.72 39.21
CA CYS A 386 -76.33 43.95 39.61
C CYS A 386 -77.50 44.21 38.65
N ILE A 387 -78.72 44.33 39.21
CA ILE A 387 -79.95 44.62 38.46
C ILE A 387 -80.43 46.03 38.79
N PHE A 388 -80.62 46.84 37.76
CA PHE A 388 -80.88 48.28 37.85
C PHE A 388 -82.00 48.69 38.82
N ASP A 389 -83.11 47.93 38.89
CA ASP A 389 -84.31 48.32 39.66
C ASP A 389 -84.36 47.81 41.12
N ARG A 390 -83.44 46.93 41.56
CA ARG A 390 -83.42 46.41 42.95
C ARG A 390 -82.24 46.94 43.76
N ASP A 391 -81.06 46.96 43.14
CA ASP A 391 -79.80 47.14 43.85
C ASP A 391 -79.24 48.56 43.70
N SER A 392 -79.95 49.45 43.00
CA SER A 392 -79.63 50.87 42.94
C SER A 392 -80.56 51.68 43.86
N LEU A 393 -79.98 52.34 44.88
CA LEU A 393 -80.71 53.26 45.76
C LEU A 393 -81.01 54.57 45.00
N PRO A 394 -82.21 55.18 45.16
CA PRO A 394 -82.51 56.46 44.53
C PRO A 394 -81.62 57.56 45.12
N GLY A 395 -80.62 58.01 44.34
CA GLY A 395 -79.68 59.06 44.71
C GLY A 395 -78.32 58.60 45.27
N GLY A 396 -78.04 57.29 45.32
CA GLY A 396 -76.73 56.73 45.69
C GLY A 396 -75.93 56.25 44.47
N SER A 397 -74.59 56.21 44.59
CA SER A 397 -73.62 55.85 43.54
C SER A 397 -74.01 54.58 42.76
N LYS A 398 -74.07 54.71 41.43
CA LYS A 398 -74.26 53.60 40.45
C LYS A 398 -73.37 52.41 40.83
N CYS A 399 -73.86 51.17 40.68
CA CYS A 399 -73.04 49.96 40.73
C CYS A 399 -71.70 50.25 40.06
N GLY A 400 -70.62 50.26 40.84
CA GLY A 400 -69.33 50.84 40.45
C GLY A 400 -68.72 50.07 39.29
N MET A 401 -69.04 50.45 38.06
CA MET A 401 -68.43 49.91 36.85
C MET A 401 -67.62 51.02 36.18
N THR A 402 -66.30 50.87 36.20
CA THR A 402 -65.41 51.56 35.27
C THR A 402 -65.76 51.11 33.86
N VAL A 403 -66.34 52.01 33.07
CA VAL A 403 -66.73 51.77 31.68
C VAL A 403 -65.46 51.59 30.83
N GLY A 404 -64.99 50.35 30.77
CA GLY A 404 -64.03 49.87 29.79
C GLY A 404 -64.77 49.33 28.57
N ASN A 405 -64.94 50.18 27.57
CA ASN A 405 -65.32 49.94 26.16
C ASN A 405 -65.52 48.50 25.68
N TYR A 406 -66.56 47.77 26.10
CA TYR A 406 -67.22 46.72 25.29
C TYR A 406 -68.65 46.51 25.83
N VAL A 407 -69.61 47.31 25.35
CA VAL A 407 -71.03 47.00 25.54
C VAL A 407 -71.42 46.00 24.45
N TRP A 408 -71.57 44.74 24.83
CA TRP A 408 -72.16 43.73 23.94
C TRP A 408 -73.68 43.85 24.04
N GLU A 409 -74.29 44.63 23.16
CA GLU A 409 -75.73 44.60 22.97
C GLU A 409 -76.11 43.31 22.23
N LEU A 410 -76.49 42.28 22.98
CA LEU A 410 -77.10 41.08 22.43
C LEU A 410 -78.62 41.29 22.34
N PRO A 411 -79.24 41.07 21.17
CA PRO A 411 -80.69 41.11 21.03
C PRO A 411 -81.37 40.15 22.03
N TRP A 412 -82.56 40.52 22.51
CA TRP A 412 -83.36 39.74 23.47
C TRP A 412 -83.48 38.24 23.12
N ASN A 413 -83.69 37.94 21.82
CA ASN A 413 -83.82 36.58 21.32
C ASN A 413 -82.53 35.76 21.48
N THR A 414 -81.37 36.41 21.44
CA THR A 414 -80.05 35.76 21.58
C THR A 414 -79.78 35.37 23.03
N TRP A 415 -80.20 36.20 23.99
CA TRP A 415 -80.15 35.86 25.41
C TRP A 415 -81.08 34.69 25.74
N ARG A 416 -82.31 34.69 25.19
CA ARG A 416 -83.26 33.60 25.39
C ARG A 416 -82.72 32.26 24.83
N GLN A 417 -82.07 32.28 23.66
CA GLN A 417 -81.44 31.09 23.07
C GLN A 417 -80.21 30.59 23.83
N LEU A 418 -79.39 31.49 24.38
CA LEU A 418 -78.22 31.11 25.19
C LEU A 418 -78.65 30.40 26.48
N VAL A 419 -79.66 30.93 27.16
CA VAL A 419 -80.22 30.34 28.39
C VAL A 419 -80.92 28.99 28.10
N ASP A 420 -81.71 28.91 27.02
CA ASP A 420 -82.34 27.64 26.59
C ASP A 420 -81.31 26.58 26.19
N SER A 421 -80.20 26.99 25.56
CA SER A 421 -79.13 26.08 25.16
C SER A 421 -78.34 25.57 26.38
N SER A 422 -78.11 26.41 27.39
CA SER A 422 -77.51 25.96 28.65
C SER A 422 -78.44 25.07 29.49
N MET A 423 -79.76 25.33 29.49
CA MET A 423 -80.73 24.43 30.16
C MET A 423 -80.91 23.08 29.44
N ARG A 424 -80.64 23.01 28.12
CA ARG A 424 -80.64 21.73 27.38
C ARG A 424 -79.35 20.92 27.54
N LEU A 425 -78.31 21.50 28.14
CA LEU A 425 -77.00 20.90 28.38
C LEU A 425 -76.78 20.49 29.85
N LEU A 426 -77.78 20.69 30.71
CA LEU A 426 -77.97 20.07 32.02
C LEU A 426 -78.99 18.93 31.90
#